data_AF-V5RCW0-F1
#
_entry.id   AF-V5RCW0-F1
#
_cell.length_a   1.000
_cell.length_b   1.000
_cell.length_c   1.000
_cell.angle_alpha   90.00
_cell.angle_beta   90.00
_cell.angle_gamma   90.00
#
_symmetry.space_group_name_H-M   'P 1'
#
loop_
_entity.id
_entity.type
_entity.pdbx_description
1 polymer ?
#
loop_
_entity_poly.entity_id
_entity_poly.type
_entity_poly.pdbx_seq_one_letter_code
_entity_poly.pdbx_strand_id
1 'polypeptide(L)'
;LGRMSLVGTRPPTVDEYEHYTPEQKRRLSFKPGITGLWQVSGRSEIKNFDEVVKLDVAYINGWTIWKDIEILLKTVKVVFMRDGAK
;
A
#
# COMPACT_ATOMS: atom_id res chain seq x y z
N LEU A 1 -11.16 -16.17 -6.08
CA LEU A 1 -10.28 -15.10 -6.60
C LEU A 1 -10.80 -13.75 -6.12
N GLY A 2 -10.05 -13.09 -5.23
CA GLY A 2 -10.44 -11.78 -4.69
C GLY A 2 -10.29 -10.69 -5.74
N ARG A 3 -11.30 -9.82 -5.89
CA ARG A 3 -11.22 -8.66 -6.78
C ARG A 3 -10.27 -7.62 -6.18
N MET A 4 -9.22 -7.26 -6.91
CA MET A 4 -8.31 -6.18 -6.53
C MET A 4 -8.91 -4.82 -6.90
N SER A 5 -8.60 -3.81 -6.11
CA SER A 5 -8.83 -2.40 -6.43
C SER A 5 -7.67 -1.85 -7.26
N LEU A 6 -7.87 -0.73 -7.94
CA LEU A 6 -6.77 0.00 -8.59
C LEU A 6 -5.84 0.61 -7.53
N VAL A 7 -6.42 1.23 -6.50
CA VAL A 7 -5.70 1.78 -5.34
C VAL A 7 -6.13 1.07 -4.06
N GLY A 8 -5.18 0.66 -3.22
CA GLY A 8 -5.45 -0.10 -2.01
C GLY A 8 -4.17 -0.49 -1.28
N THR A 9 -4.32 -1.23 -0.19
CA THR A 9 -3.17 -1.69 0.61
C THR A 9 -2.43 -2.82 -0.10
N ARG A 10 -1.16 -3.03 0.27
CA ARG A 10 -0.40 -4.19 -0.20
C ARG A 10 -1.09 -5.50 0.20
N PRO A 11 -1.23 -6.48 -0.71
CA PRO A 11 -1.61 -7.83 -0.29
C PRO A 11 -0.53 -8.38 0.67
N PRO A 12 -0.92 -8.93 1.82
CA PRO A 12 0.01 -9.57 2.74
C PRO A 12 0.53 -10.89 2.13
N THR A 13 1.76 -11.26 2.48
CA THR A 13 2.22 -12.65 2.31
C THR A 13 1.61 -13.54 3.38
N VAL A 14 1.63 -14.86 3.17
CA VAL A 14 1.10 -15.82 4.15
C VAL A 14 1.89 -15.75 5.45
N ASP A 15 3.22 -15.70 5.36
CA ASP A 15 4.11 -15.58 6.52
C ASP A 15 3.85 -14.29 7.31
N GLU A 16 3.68 -13.14 6.63
CA GLU A 16 3.32 -11.88 7.28
C GLU A 16 1.97 -11.98 8.01
N TYR A 17 0.96 -12.59 7.38
CA TYR A 17 -0.37 -12.74 7.96
C TYR A 17 -0.38 -13.53 9.28
N GLU A 18 0.45 -14.57 9.36
CA GLU A 18 0.58 -15.39 10.58
C GLU A 18 1.16 -14.59 11.75
N HIS A 19 2.04 -13.64 11.47
CA HIS A 19 2.69 -12.78 12.46
C HIS A 19 1.93 -11.47 12.74
N TYR A 20 0.79 -11.22 12.09
CA TYR A 20 0.02 -10.01 12.32
C TYR A 20 -0.64 -9.97 13.70
N THR A 21 -0.47 -8.83 14.35
CA THR A 21 -1.29 -8.46 15.51
C THR A 21 -2.78 -8.35 15.12
N PRO A 22 -3.72 -8.51 16.07
CA PRO A 22 -5.15 -8.35 15.81
C PRO A 22 -5.50 -6.98 15.19
N GLU A 23 -4.76 -5.93 15.57
CA GLU A 23 -4.92 -4.58 15.03
C GLU A 23 -4.48 -4.51 13.57
N GLN A 24 -3.34 -5.11 13.24
CA GLN A 24 -2.87 -5.21 11.85
C GLN A 24 -3.84 -6.00 10.98
N LYS A 25 -4.48 -7.06 11.50
CA LYS A 25 -5.48 -7.84 10.74
C LYS A 25 -6.71 -7.02 10.31
N ARG A 26 -7.02 -5.89 10.98
CA ARG A 26 -8.12 -4.99 10.56
C ARG A 26 -7.92 -4.44 9.15
N ARG A 27 -6.68 -4.30 8.69
CA ARG A 27 -6.37 -3.84 7.32
C ARG A 27 -6.91 -4.78 6.24
N LEU A 28 -7.13 -6.05 6.57
CA LEU A 28 -7.57 -7.08 5.62
C LEU A 28 -9.03 -6.90 5.21
N SER A 29 -9.79 -6.09 5.95
CA SER A 29 -11.14 -5.68 5.56
C SER A 29 -11.14 -4.70 4.39
N PHE A 30 -10.00 -4.07 4.08
CA PHE A 30 -9.83 -3.23 2.90
C PHE A 30 -9.42 -4.07 1.67
N LYS A 31 -9.93 -3.70 0.50
CA LYS A 31 -9.56 -4.40 -0.75
C LYS A 31 -8.10 -4.11 -1.10
N PRO A 32 -7.28 -5.13 -1.39
CA PRO A 32 -5.91 -4.92 -1.84
C PRO A 32 -5.90 -4.19 -3.19
N GLY A 33 -4.88 -3.34 -3.38
CA GLY A 33 -4.70 -2.49 -4.56
C GLY A 33 -3.60 -2.96 -5.50
N ILE A 34 -3.67 -2.56 -6.77
CA ILE A 34 -2.55 -2.66 -7.71
C ILE A 34 -1.46 -1.64 -7.35
N THR A 35 -1.87 -0.42 -6.96
CA THR A 35 -1.00 0.60 -6.36
C THR A 35 -1.51 1.00 -4.97
N GLY A 36 -0.67 1.64 -4.18
CA GLY A 36 -0.99 2.06 -2.82
C GLY A 36 0.00 3.10 -2.29
N LEU A 37 -0.33 3.69 -1.14
CA LEU A 37 0.48 4.75 -0.54
C LEU A 37 1.93 4.32 -0.33
N TRP A 38 2.17 3.07 0.10
CA TRP A 38 3.52 2.53 0.29
C TRP A 38 4.33 2.47 -1.02
N GLN A 39 3.71 2.15 -2.17
CA GLN A 39 4.39 2.06 -3.47
C GLN A 39 4.92 3.42 -3.93
N VAL A 40 4.17 4.48 -3.64
CA VAL A 40 4.51 5.84 -4.06
C VAL A 40 5.31 6.62 -3.02
N SER A 41 5.56 6.06 -1.84
CA SER A 41 6.27 6.70 -0.74
C SER A 41 7.74 6.27 -0.62
N GLY A 42 8.40 6.02 -1.76
CA GLY A 42 9.81 5.59 -1.75
C GLY A 42 9.97 4.11 -1.45
N ARG A 43 9.31 3.25 -2.24
CA ARG A 43 9.31 1.78 -2.11
C ARG A 43 10.71 1.17 -1.89
N SER A 44 11.76 1.76 -2.46
CA SER A 44 13.14 1.30 -2.34
C SER A 44 13.87 1.80 -1.08
N GLU A 45 13.34 2.81 -0.41
CA GLU A 45 13.90 3.40 0.81
C GLU A 45 13.32 2.78 2.08
N ILE A 46 12.09 2.24 2.00
CA ILE A 46 11.42 1.58 3.12
C ILE A 46 12.05 0.21 3.35
N LYS A 47 12.91 0.11 4.36
CA LYS A 47 13.59 -1.14 4.75
C LYS A 47 12.85 -1.93 5.83
N ASN A 48 11.89 -1.31 6.52
CA ASN A 48 11.18 -1.91 7.64
C ASN A 48 9.71 -2.17 7.29
N PHE A 49 9.24 -3.38 7.56
CA PHE A 49 7.85 -3.77 7.37
C PHE A 49 6.87 -2.92 8.21
N ASP A 50 7.25 -2.50 9.42
CA ASP A 50 6.40 -1.67 10.26
C ASP A 50 6.08 -0.31 9.62
N GLU A 51 6.99 0.23 8.82
CA GLU A 51 6.75 1.47 8.07
C GLU A 51 5.73 1.25 6.95
N VAL A 52 5.78 0.10 6.26
CA VAL A 52 4.78 -0.30 5.27
C VAL A 52 3.40 -0.39 5.93
N VAL A 53 3.32 -1.05 7.10
CA VAL A 53 2.08 -1.17 7.88
C VAL A 53 1.56 0.21 8.28
N LYS A 54 2.42 1.11 8.76
CA LYS A 54 2.04 2.48 9.13
C LYS A 54 1.45 3.24 7.94
N LEU A 55 2.02 3.10 6.75
CA LEU A 55 1.51 3.73 5.53
C LEU A 55 0.16 3.14 5.11
N ASP A 56 0.00 1.83 5.18
CA ASP A 56 -1.28 1.17 4.90
C ASP A 56 -2.37 1.63 5.89
N VAL A 57 -2.06 1.71 7.18
CA VAL A 57 -2.98 2.21 8.22
C VAL A 57 -3.30 3.69 8.02
N ALA A 58 -2.32 4.53 7.69
CA ALA A 58 -2.53 5.95 7.41
C ALA A 58 -3.42 6.17 6.17
N TYR A 59 -3.26 5.35 5.15
CA TYR A 59 -4.12 5.35 3.97
C TYR A 59 -5.56 4.96 4.32
N ILE A 60 -5.76 3.85 5.05
CA ILE A 60 -7.08 3.38 5.48
C ILE A 60 -7.79 4.43 6.35
N ASN A 61 -7.11 4.95 7.38
CA ASN A 61 -7.71 5.85 8.37
C ASN A 61 -8.15 7.19 7.77
N GLY A 62 -7.48 7.64 6.72
CA GLY A 62 -7.79 8.90 6.05
C GLY A 62 -8.27 8.70 4.62
N TRP A 63 -8.85 7.54 4.28
CA TRP A 63 -9.21 7.22 2.91
C TRP A 63 -10.22 8.21 2.34
N THR A 64 -9.91 8.76 1.17
CA THR A 64 -10.79 9.63 0.38
C THR A 64 -10.49 9.42 -1.09
N ILE A 65 -11.47 9.68 -1.96
CA ILE A 65 -11.30 9.59 -3.42
C ILE A 65 -10.14 10.48 -3.91
N TRP A 66 -9.92 11.64 -3.26
CA TRP A 66 -8.83 12.54 -3.60
C TRP A 66 -7.44 11.93 -3.36
N LYS A 67 -7.28 11.16 -2.28
CA LYS A 67 -6.03 10.43 -2.02
C LYS A 67 -5.79 9.34 -3.07
N ASP A 68 -6.84 8.68 -3.53
CA ASP A 68 -6.71 7.68 -4.60
C ASP A 68 -6.20 8.33 -5.88
N ILE A 69 -6.74 9.50 -6.25
CA ILE A 69 -6.26 10.29 -7.39
C ILE A 69 -4.80 10.72 -7.20
N GLU A 70 -4.44 11.20 -6.01
CA GLU A 70 -3.07 11.60 -5.69
C GLU A 70 -2.09 10.42 -5.83
N ILE A 71 -2.46 9.24 -5.31
CA ILE A 71 -1.64 8.02 -5.42
C ILE A 71 -1.50 7.60 -6.88
N LEU A 72 -2.56 7.70 -7.69
CA LEU A 72 -2.48 7.39 -9.13
C LEU A 72 -1.52 8.34 -9.85
N LEU A 73 -1.62 9.64 -9.61
CA LEU A 73 -0.71 10.63 -10.20
C LEU A 73 0.75 10.40 -9.79
N LYS A 74 1.00 10.09 -8.50
CA LYS A 74 2.34 9.73 -8.03
C LYS A 74 2.82 8.42 -8.65
N THR A 75 1.94 7.43 -8.82
CA THR A 75 2.29 6.17 -9.48
C THR A 75 2.76 6.40 -10.91
N VAL A 76 2.03 7.23 -11.67
CA VAL A 76 2.43 7.63 -13.02
C VAL A 76 3.81 8.29 -13.01
N LYS A 77 4.02 9.27 -12.12
CA LYS A 77 5.32 9.95 -11.96
C LYS A 77 6.46 8.97 -11.65
N VAL A 78 6.27 8.05 -10.72
CA VAL A 78 7.28 7.05 -10.31
C VAL A 78 7.65 6.13 -11.48
N VAL A 79 6.65 5.65 -12.24
CA VAL A 79 6.87 4.81 -13.43
C VAL A 79 7.66 5.56 -14.51
N PHE A 80 7.34 6.83 -14.77
CA PHE A 80 8.06 7.65 -15.74
C PHE A 80 9.48 8.04 -15.27
N MET A 81 9.68 8.24 -13.96
CA MET A 81 10.98 8.58 -13.39
C MET A 81 11.91 7.36 -13.22
N ARG A 82 11.45 6.13 -13.50
CA ARG A 82 12.17 4.85 -13.26
C ARG A 82 12.63 4.67 -11.81
N ASP A 83 12.04 5.42 -10.88
CA ASP A 83 12.48 5.49 -9.49
C ASP A 83 11.89 4.30 -8.72
N GLY A 84 12.48 3.12 -8.90
CA GLY A 84 11.97 1.88 -8.33
C GLY A 84 12.43 0.59 -9.01
N ALA A 85 13.14 0.68 -10.14
CA ALA A 85 13.80 -0.46 -10.76
C ALA A 85 15.26 -0.11 -11.07
N LYS A 86 16.14 -0.48 -10.15
CA LYS A 86 17.54 -0.78 -10.47
C LYS A 86 17.73 -2.28 -10.38
#